data_AF-A0A976X9Y2-F1
#
_entry.id   AF-A0A976X9Y2-F1
#
_cell.length_a   1.000
_cell.length_b   1.000
_cell.length_c   1.000
_cell.angle_alpha   90.00
_cell.angle_beta   90.00
_cell.angle_gamma   90.00
#
_symmetry.space_group_name_H-M   'P 1'
#
loop_
_entity.id
_entity.type
_entity.pdbx_description
1 polymer ?
#
loop_
_entity_poly.entity_id
_entity_poly.type
_entity_poly.pdbx_seq_one_letter_code
_entity_poly.pdbx_strand_id
1 'polypeptide(L)'
;MIYKVQEVVQRIVMGRVFLLVSIGILILVSCLVGYQGAVLQAYNFDQLIDNYMFESFESFSQAIFPAAHTFMLKWPIFALGGLLGNSQIAFIAITIIVQLITALGFIAIIYFATKKNKVVTSLMACLMSLLFLIIPIQEASGTVAPIGVAMITTRNIEYILYILAMWALVKSVRFMDKYAVLGTFLIFLLAASDKLLLYIALGSTVLWVIYNCARSRKLAWLHALPAVYVVLAAVASTILFKFINAFTTLTINEASSSISTVTQNSVSSIFNTLLDAVEAIVRNFGATIFGVQPGVTLAMGGLGLATAVLSVWLSIRIFSNKQDDNLAVKVGRMLVLSSLTATLLYIFVARDDGIAVRYLGIVLFTGTFVIALWLSALKMQKMSARRCVVWAVVFLLICIPAASLHAIKRTSLSIKPTEHHLKIDQIKKIANEVSERDVDLLVGIYYVATLARYQSSDELAIAPTKDYVCMPEMTDYLTTKAWYQPIDSVNLSALYVRNDGVGGTVNGGCTSEKYDNILGAPEDIVSVGKDVSLYLYSFDIREKLFSGR
;
A
#
# COMPACT_ATOMS: atom_id res chain seq x y z
N MET A 1 -16.89 -14.05 50.57
CA MET A 1 -16.54 -12.72 50.02
C MET A 1 -15.11 -12.70 49.46
N ILE A 2 -14.11 -13.18 50.21
CA ILE A 2 -12.68 -13.23 49.83
C ILE A 2 -12.43 -13.98 48.49
N TYR A 3 -13.06 -15.14 48.28
CA TYR A 3 -12.94 -15.89 47.01
C TYR A 3 -13.41 -15.10 45.78
N LYS A 4 -14.50 -14.34 45.88
CA LYS A 4 -14.99 -13.49 44.79
C LYS A 4 -14.05 -12.32 44.50
N VAL A 5 -13.43 -11.75 45.54
CA VAL A 5 -12.45 -10.65 45.39
C VAL A 5 -11.16 -11.17 44.74
N GLN A 6 -10.64 -12.32 45.18
CA GLN A 6 -9.47 -12.96 44.56
C GLN A 6 -9.72 -13.31 43.09
N GLU A 7 -10.90 -13.83 42.74
CA GLU A 7 -11.25 -14.17 41.36
C GLU A 7 -11.33 -12.92 40.47
N VAL A 8 -11.90 -11.82 40.97
CA VAL A 8 -11.96 -10.54 40.23
C VAL A 8 -10.57 -9.95 40.03
N VAL A 9 -9.72 -9.96 41.07
CA VAL A 9 -8.33 -9.48 40.98
C VAL A 9 -7.54 -10.32 39.99
N GLN A 10 -7.64 -11.65 40.06
CA GLN A 10 -6.99 -12.55 39.10
C GLN A 10 -7.46 -12.30 37.66
N ARG A 11 -8.76 -12.07 37.43
CA ARG A 11 -9.28 -11.72 36.09
C ARG A 11 -8.70 -10.40 35.56
N ILE A 12 -8.59 -9.37 36.41
CA ILE A 12 -8.04 -8.07 36.01
C ILE A 12 -6.55 -8.18 35.68
N VAL A 13 -5.77 -8.86 36.52
CA VAL A 13 -4.34 -9.07 36.32
C VAL A 13 -4.11 -9.90 35.07
N MET A 14 -4.80 -11.03 34.90
CA MET A 14 -4.63 -11.90 33.74
C MET A 14 -5.09 -11.24 32.44
N GLY A 15 -6.14 -10.43 32.46
CA GLY A 15 -6.54 -9.64 31.29
C GLY A 15 -5.51 -8.58 30.89
N ARG A 16 -4.75 -8.02 31.85
CA ARG A 16 -3.62 -7.12 31.55
C ARG A 16 -2.43 -7.89 31.00
N VAL A 17 -2.05 -8.99 31.65
CA VAL A 17 -0.94 -9.84 31.20
C VAL A 17 -1.20 -10.35 29.79
N PHE A 18 -2.41 -10.87 29.51
CA PHE A 18 -2.77 -11.33 28.18
C PHE A 18 -2.66 -10.21 27.14
N LEU A 19 -3.15 -9.00 27.45
CA LEU A 19 -3.03 -7.86 26.55
C LEU A 19 -1.57 -7.49 26.27
N LEU A 20 -0.72 -7.43 27.30
CA LEU A 20 0.69 -7.11 27.15
C LEU A 20 1.42 -8.18 26.32
N VAL A 21 1.15 -9.46 26.58
CA VAL A 21 1.72 -10.58 25.80
C VAL A 21 1.25 -10.51 24.35
N SER A 22 -0.05 -10.32 24.09
CA SER A 22 -0.58 -10.20 22.73
C SER A 22 -0.02 -8.99 21.98
N ILE A 23 0.16 -7.84 22.65
CA ILE A 23 0.82 -6.67 22.05
C ILE A 23 2.30 -6.96 21.79
N GLY A 24 3.00 -7.62 22.72
CA GLY A 24 4.39 -8.04 22.51
C GLY A 24 4.55 -8.96 21.31
N ILE A 25 3.67 -9.95 21.15
CA ILE A 25 3.63 -10.82 19.96
C ILE A 25 3.38 -9.99 18.70
N LEU A 26 2.41 -9.07 18.72
CA LEU A 26 2.12 -8.21 17.57
C LEU A 26 3.32 -7.34 17.18
N ILE A 27 4.04 -6.77 18.15
CA ILE A 27 5.26 -5.99 17.89
C ILE A 27 6.32 -6.87 17.25
N LEU A 28 6.60 -8.05 17.82
CA LEU A 28 7.61 -8.97 17.28
C LEU A 28 7.27 -9.41 15.86
N VAL A 29 6.02 -9.80 15.62
CA VAL A 29 5.55 -10.19 14.29
C VAL A 29 5.58 -9.01 13.32
N SER A 30 5.18 -7.82 13.74
CA SER A 30 5.22 -6.62 12.88
C SER A 30 6.65 -6.23 12.53
N CYS A 31 7.61 -6.36 13.45
CA CYS A 31 9.03 -6.14 13.17
C CYS A 31 9.58 -7.19 12.21
N LEU A 32 9.23 -8.47 12.42
CA LEU A 32 9.65 -9.56 11.55
C LEU A 32 9.13 -9.35 10.13
N VAL A 33 7.82 -9.17 9.97
CA VAL A 33 7.18 -8.97 8.67
C VAL A 33 7.63 -7.66 8.03
N GLY A 34 7.84 -6.60 8.81
CA GLY A 34 8.35 -5.31 8.34
C GLY A 34 9.77 -5.37 7.82
N TYR A 35 10.66 -6.05 8.54
CA TYR A 35 12.01 -6.33 8.08
C TYR A 35 12.00 -7.15 6.79
N GLN A 36 11.20 -8.21 6.73
CA GLN A 36 11.10 -9.05 5.55
C GLN A 36 10.51 -8.30 4.36
N GLY A 37 9.48 -7.48 4.60
CA GLY A 37 8.85 -6.61 3.62
C GLY A 37 9.83 -5.62 3.04
N ALA A 38 10.54 -4.88 3.89
CA ALA A 38 11.55 -3.92 3.46
C ALA A 38 12.69 -4.56 2.65
N VAL A 39 13.20 -5.73 3.07
CA VAL A 39 14.26 -6.42 2.30
C VAL A 39 13.74 -6.92 0.95
N LEU A 40 12.52 -7.46 0.91
CA LEU A 40 11.96 -8.01 -0.31
C LEU A 40 11.53 -6.91 -1.30
N GLN A 41 11.05 -5.78 -0.78
CA GLN A 41 10.61 -4.61 -1.55
C GLN A 41 11.70 -3.56 -1.72
N ALA A 42 12.95 -3.84 -1.31
CA ALA A 42 14.08 -2.94 -1.51
C ALA A 42 14.33 -2.62 -3.00
N TYR A 43 13.89 -3.51 -3.90
CA TYR A 43 13.95 -3.33 -5.35
C TYR A 43 12.63 -2.84 -5.97
N ASN A 44 11.70 -2.34 -5.15
CA ASN A 44 10.48 -1.74 -5.65
C ASN A 44 10.74 -0.28 -6.05
N PHE A 45 10.46 0.04 -7.31
CA PHE A 45 10.74 1.33 -7.91
C PHE A 45 10.01 2.49 -7.24
N ASP A 46 8.71 2.31 -6.92
CA ASP A 46 7.91 3.36 -6.30
C ASP A 46 8.51 3.73 -4.94
N GLN A 47 8.99 2.75 -4.17
CA GLN A 47 9.65 3.02 -2.89
C GLN A 47 10.94 3.84 -3.04
N LEU A 48 11.76 3.51 -4.03
CA LEU A 48 13.05 4.18 -4.21
C LEU A 48 12.86 5.58 -4.76
N ILE A 49 12.07 5.72 -5.83
CA ILE A 49 11.88 7.00 -6.50
C ILE A 49 11.15 8.02 -5.62
N ASP A 50 10.16 7.57 -4.84
CA ASP A 50 9.48 8.45 -3.87
C ASP A 50 10.46 8.99 -2.83
N ASN A 51 11.52 8.28 -2.49
CA ASN A 51 12.53 8.77 -1.57
C ASN A 51 13.60 9.63 -2.26
N TYR A 52 14.00 9.29 -3.49
CA TYR A 52 14.95 10.08 -4.27
C TYR A 52 14.41 11.49 -4.57
N MET A 53 13.10 11.63 -4.81
CA MET A 53 12.48 12.95 -4.99
C MET A 53 12.60 13.86 -3.76
N PHE A 54 12.86 13.31 -2.57
CA PHE A 54 13.00 14.06 -1.31
C PHE A 54 14.45 14.19 -0.83
N GLU A 55 15.44 13.79 -1.63
CA GLU A 55 16.87 13.95 -1.30
C GLU A 55 17.29 15.40 -1.16
N SER A 56 16.72 16.27 -1.99
CA SER A 56 17.00 17.70 -1.98
C SER A 56 15.73 18.50 -2.17
N PHE A 57 15.76 19.76 -1.70
CA PHE A 57 14.66 20.68 -1.96
C PHE A 57 14.46 20.94 -3.46
N GLU A 58 15.55 20.92 -4.24
CA GLU A 58 15.50 21.10 -5.69
C GLU A 58 14.74 19.96 -6.37
N SER A 59 15.10 18.70 -6.07
CA SER A 59 14.39 17.52 -6.54
C SER A 59 12.91 17.54 -6.14
N PHE A 60 12.60 17.89 -4.89
CA PHE A 60 11.23 17.92 -4.40
C PHE A 60 10.40 19.05 -5.03
N SER A 61 10.96 20.25 -5.11
CA SER A 61 10.26 21.43 -5.63
C SER A 61 9.89 21.30 -7.11
N GLN A 62 10.57 20.43 -7.85
CA GLN A 62 10.33 20.16 -9.27
C GLN A 62 9.70 18.77 -9.52
N ALA A 63 9.24 18.11 -8.45
CA ALA A 63 8.65 16.78 -8.52
C ALA A 63 7.30 16.78 -9.27
N ILE A 64 7.04 15.67 -9.95
CA ILE A 64 5.82 15.37 -10.70
C ILE A 64 5.16 14.17 -10.05
N PHE A 65 4.13 14.42 -9.25
CA PHE A 65 3.34 13.39 -8.59
C PHE A 65 2.06 13.08 -9.37
N PRO A 66 1.71 11.80 -9.55
CA PRO A 66 0.36 11.42 -9.94
C PRO A 66 -0.64 11.72 -8.81
N ALA A 67 -1.83 12.22 -9.13
CA ALA A 67 -2.83 12.54 -8.11
C ALA A 67 -3.33 11.31 -7.33
N ALA A 68 -3.17 10.10 -7.89
CA ALA A 68 -3.49 8.84 -7.23
C ALA A 68 -2.37 8.31 -6.31
N HIS A 69 -1.13 8.81 -6.45
CA HIS A 69 0.05 8.39 -5.68
C HIS A 69 0.89 9.60 -5.26
N THR A 70 0.26 10.65 -4.72
CA THR A 70 1.01 11.80 -4.19
C THR A 70 1.66 11.48 -2.85
N PHE A 71 1.07 10.56 -2.07
CA PHE A 71 1.52 10.17 -0.74
C PHE A 71 1.81 11.35 0.19
N MET A 72 1.03 12.42 0.08
CA MET A 72 1.24 13.68 0.81
C MET A 72 1.36 13.48 2.33
N LEU A 73 0.61 12.53 2.90
CA LEU A 73 0.71 12.19 4.33
C LEU A 73 2.08 11.62 4.74
N LYS A 74 2.82 11.07 3.78
CA LYS A 74 4.12 10.43 3.97
C LYS A 74 5.30 11.27 3.49
N TRP A 75 5.07 12.46 2.92
CA TRP A 75 6.15 13.38 2.58
C TRP A 75 7.16 13.60 3.73
N PRO A 76 6.75 13.77 5.00
CA PRO A 76 7.71 13.87 6.10
C PRO A 76 8.54 12.60 6.31
N ILE A 77 7.97 11.44 5.99
CA ILE A 77 8.63 10.13 6.10
C ILE A 77 9.65 9.96 4.97
N PHE A 78 9.32 10.37 3.75
CA PHE A 78 10.26 10.36 2.62
C PHE A 78 11.39 11.37 2.80
N ALA A 79 11.09 12.57 3.30
CA ALA A 79 12.10 13.55 3.69
C ALA A 79 13.06 12.99 4.75
N LEU A 80 12.54 12.24 5.74
CA LEU A 80 13.38 11.55 6.71
C LEU A 80 14.27 10.47 6.05
N GLY A 81 13.76 9.76 5.05
CA GLY A 81 14.55 8.83 4.23
C GLY A 81 15.72 9.54 3.54
N GLY A 82 15.44 10.65 2.86
CA GLY A 82 16.45 11.49 2.20
C GLY A 82 17.51 12.00 3.17
N LEU A 83 17.11 12.48 4.35
CA LEU A 83 18.04 12.91 5.41
C LEU A 83 18.94 11.78 5.95
N LEU A 84 18.48 10.52 5.84
CA LEU A 84 19.24 9.33 6.23
C LEU A 84 20.01 8.71 5.05
N GLY A 85 20.15 9.47 3.95
CA GLY A 85 20.90 9.08 2.76
C GLY A 85 20.25 7.95 1.96
N ASN A 86 18.95 7.72 2.09
CA ASN A 86 18.23 6.65 1.37
C ASN A 86 18.90 5.27 1.46
N SER A 87 19.60 4.99 2.56
CA SER A 87 20.27 3.71 2.75
C SER A 87 19.27 2.58 2.97
N GLN A 88 19.68 1.34 2.64
CA GLN A 88 18.88 0.14 2.92
C GLN A 88 18.44 0.04 4.40
N ILE A 89 19.31 0.46 5.33
CA ILE A 89 19.02 0.45 6.76
C ILE A 89 17.92 1.47 7.09
N ALA A 90 17.98 2.67 6.52
CA ALA A 90 16.96 3.70 6.68
C ALA A 90 15.59 3.20 6.17
N PHE A 91 15.56 2.59 4.98
CA PHE A 91 14.36 1.99 4.42
C PHE A 91 13.75 0.91 5.33
N ILE A 92 14.57 0.01 5.86
CA ILE A 92 14.14 -1.04 6.78
C ILE A 92 13.56 -0.42 8.06
N ALA A 93 14.28 0.50 8.68
CA ALA A 93 13.88 1.13 9.93
C ALA A 93 12.55 1.89 9.78
N ILE A 94 12.43 2.72 8.74
CA ILE A 94 11.22 3.49 8.46
C ILE A 94 10.03 2.56 8.18
N THR A 95 10.22 1.51 7.36
CA THR A 95 9.16 0.53 7.07
C THR A 95 8.64 -0.14 8.34
N ILE A 96 9.54 -0.56 9.24
CA ILE A 96 9.16 -1.17 10.53
C ILE A 96 8.39 -0.17 11.39
N ILE A 97 8.86 1.07 11.50
CA ILE A 97 8.21 2.13 12.29
C ILE A 97 6.78 2.37 11.78
N VAL A 98 6.64 2.56 10.47
CA VAL A 98 5.34 2.81 9.83
C VAL A 98 4.39 1.63 10.07
N GLN A 99 4.86 0.39 9.90
CA GLN A 99 4.05 -0.79 10.16
C GLN A 99 3.64 -0.91 11.63
N LEU A 100 4.52 -0.60 12.58
CA LEU A 100 4.20 -0.58 14.01
C LEU A 100 3.15 0.48 14.33
N ILE A 101 3.27 1.69 13.77
CA ILE A 101 2.29 2.76 13.94
C ILE A 101 0.91 2.29 13.44
N THR A 102 0.85 1.67 12.26
CA THR A 102 -0.41 1.14 11.72
C THR A 102 -0.99 0.03 12.60
N ALA A 103 -0.19 -0.97 12.95
CA ALA A 103 -0.64 -2.11 13.74
C ALA A 103 -1.14 -1.70 15.15
N LEU A 104 -0.33 -0.92 15.86
CA LEU A 104 -0.66 -0.46 17.21
C LEU A 104 -1.78 0.57 17.20
N GLY A 105 -1.81 1.47 16.21
CA GLY A 105 -2.90 2.43 16.01
C GLY A 105 -4.24 1.72 15.79
N PHE A 106 -4.25 0.65 14.98
CA PHE A 106 -5.46 -0.14 14.74
C PHE A 106 -5.95 -0.85 16.02
N ILE A 107 -5.03 -1.48 16.76
CA ILE A 107 -5.37 -2.13 18.04
C ILE A 107 -5.86 -1.12 19.08
N ALA A 108 -5.29 0.09 19.12
CA ALA A 108 -5.77 1.16 19.97
C ALA A 108 -7.22 1.56 19.61
N ILE A 109 -7.53 1.71 18.32
CA ILE A 109 -8.90 1.98 17.86
C ILE A 109 -9.86 0.87 18.33
N ILE A 110 -9.49 -0.40 18.18
CA ILE A 110 -10.31 -1.53 18.66
C ILE A 110 -10.49 -1.48 20.18
N TYR A 111 -9.41 -1.18 20.92
CA TYR A 111 -9.46 -1.05 22.38
C TYR A 111 -10.50 -0.01 22.83
N PHE A 112 -10.53 1.16 22.19
CA PHE A 112 -11.53 2.18 22.50
C PHE A 112 -12.94 1.82 22.00
N ALA A 113 -13.06 1.29 20.79
CA ALA A 113 -14.35 0.89 20.21
C ALA A 113 -15.06 -0.19 21.02
N THR A 114 -14.30 -1.10 21.64
CA THR A 114 -14.80 -2.20 22.49
C THR A 114 -14.91 -1.82 23.97
N LYS A 115 -14.96 -0.52 24.29
CA LYS A 115 -15.06 0.00 25.67
C LYS A 115 -13.95 -0.52 26.59
N LYS A 116 -12.71 -0.55 26.10
CA LYS A 116 -11.50 -0.97 26.83
C LYS A 116 -11.52 -2.46 27.23
N ASN A 117 -12.20 -3.31 26.47
CA ASN A 117 -12.27 -4.74 26.74
C ASN A 117 -10.95 -5.44 26.38
N LYS A 118 -10.08 -5.57 27.38
CA LYS A 118 -8.73 -6.14 27.23
C LYS A 118 -8.73 -7.51 26.57
N VAL A 119 -9.68 -8.39 26.90
CA VAL A 119 -9.72 -9.76 26.33
C VAL A 119 -9.99 -9.71 24.83
N VAL A 120 -10.98 -8.93 24.40
CA VAL A 120 -11.29 -8.78 22.97
C VAL A 120 -10.13 -8.12 22.25
N THR A 121 -9.56 -7.05 22.82
CA THR A 121 -8.37 -6.40 22.24
C THR A 121 -7.19 -7.35 22.11
N SER A 122 -6.94 -8.20 23.12
CA SER A 122 -5.87 -9.22 23.07
C SER A 122 -6.11 -10.22 21.95
N LEU A 123 -7.35 -10.72 21.82
CA LEU A 123 -7.73 -11.63 20.73
C LEU A 123 -7.58 -10.98 19.35
N MET A 124 -7.87 -9.69 19.22
CA MET A 124 -7.69 -8.96 17.96
C MET A 124 -6.22 -8.68 17.65
N ALA A 125 -5.39 -8.37 18.66
CA ALA A 125 -3.94 -8.25 18.50
C ALA A 125 -3.31 -9.58 18.06
N CYS A 126 -3.78 -10.68 18.65
CA CYS A 126 -3.47 -12.02 18.17
C CYS A 126 -3.94 -12.19 16.72
N LEU A 127 -5.23 -12.05 16.41
CA LEU A 127 -5.74 -12.20 15.05
C LEU A 127 -4.95 -11.38 14.01
N MET A 128 -4.59 -10.14 14.32
CA MET A 128 -3.76 -9.30 13.45
C MET A 128 -2.34 -9.86 13.26
N SER A 129 -1.70 -10.31 14.33
CA SER A 129 -0.39 -10.96 14.25
C SER A 129 -0.44 -12.18 13.31
N LEU A 130 -1.49 -12.99 13.44
CA LEU A 130 -1.69 -14.11 12.55
C LEU A 130 -1.90 -13.65 11.11
N LEU A 131 -2.82 -12.72 10.85
CA LEU A 131 -3.08 -12.23 9.49
C LEU A 131 -1.80 -11.68 8.84
N PHE A 132 -0.95 -10.94 9.57
CA PHE A 132 0.33 -10.47 9.04
C PHE A 132 1.30 -11.60 8.68
N LEU A 133 1.24 -12.75 9.36
CA LEU A 133 2.03 -13.93 9.00
C LEU A 133 1.44 -14.72 7.82
N ILE A 134 0.11 -14.67 7.60
CA ILE A 134 -0.52 -15.40 6.48
C ILE A 134 -0.50 -14.58 5.18
N ILE A 135 -0.70 -13.26 5.27
CA ILE A 135 -0.71 -12.39 4.10
C ILE A 135 0.68 -12.45 3.45
N PRO A 136 0.77 -12.85 2.16
CA PRO A 136 2.04 -12.87 1.47
C PRO A 136 2.55 -11.44 1.28
N ILE A 137 3.86 -11.25 1.32
CA ILE A 137 4.49 -9.94 1.14
C ILE A 137 4.37 -9.47 -0.33
N GLN A 138 4.19 -10.40 -1.28
CA GLN A 138 4.10 -10.19 -2.72
C GLN A 138 2.96 -11.00 -3.36
N GLU A 139 2.42 -10.47 -4.46
CA GLU A 139 1.15 -10.89 -5.10
C GLU A 139 1.16 -12.17 -5.91
N ALA A 140 2.29 -12.49 -6.48
CA ALA A 140 2.63 -13.81 -6.99
C ALA A 140 4.12 -13.80 -7.31
N SER A 141 4.68 -14.96 -7.67
CA SER A 141 6.01 -15.00 -8.27
C SER A 141 6.03 -14.12 -9.52
N GLY A 142 6.81 -13.04 -9.51
CA GLY A 142 7.07 -12.19 -10.67
C GLY A 142 6.44 -10.80 -10.65
N THR A 143 5.59 -10.48 -9.66
CA THR A 143 5.02 -9.13 -9.48
C THR A 143 5.61 -8.48 -8.24
N VAL A 144 6.20 -7.28 -8.38
CA VAL A 144 6.76 -6.49 -7.27
C VAL A 144 5.68 -5.71 -6.52
N ALA A 145 4.40 -5.89 -6.89
CA ALA A 145 3.29 -5.24 -6.23
C ALA A 145 3.19 -5.70 -4.75
N PRO A 146 3.26 -4.78 -3.79
CA PRO A 146 3.15 -5.10 -2.37
C PRO A 146 1.71 -5.44 -2.02
N ILE A 147 1.49 -6.59 -1.37
CA ILE A 147 0.20 -6.89 -0.74
C ILE A 147 0.20 -6.50 0.74
N GLY A 148 1.36 -6.64 1.39
CA GLY A 148 1.48 -6.37 2.81
C GLY A 148 1.41 -4.89 3.14
N VAL A 149 1.12 -4.57 4.40
CA VAL A 149 1.32 -3.23 4.98
C VAL A 149 2.81 -2.89 5.21
N ALA A 150 3.71 -3.82 4.88
CA ALA A 150 5.14 -3.80 5.14
C ALA A 150 5.95 -3.12 4.02
N MET A 151 5.50 -1.94 3.61
CA MET A 151 6.16 -1.09 2.62
C MET A 151 5.69 0.36 2.79
N ILE A 152 6.61 1.32 2.68
CA ILE A 152 6.32 2.74 2.97
C ILE A 152 5.25 3.29 2.01
N THR A 153 5.31 2.96 0.73
CA THR A 153 4.38 3.44 -0.31
C THR A 153 3.05 2.65 -0.36
N THR A 154 2.78 1.77 0.61
CA THR A 154 1.46 1.11 0.73
C THR A 154 0.51 1.94 1.60
N ARG A 155 -0.80 1.72 1.46
CA ARG A 155 -1.87 2.44 2.18
C ARG A 155 -1.97 2.08 3.68
N ASN A 156 -0.88 2.11 4.43
CA ASN A 156 -0.79 1.63 5.81
C ASN A 156 -1.38 2.60 6.85
N ILE A 157 -0.74 3.74 7.10
CA ILE A 157 -1.17 4.76 8.07
C ILE A 157 -2.50 5.39 7.61
N GLU A 158 -2.71 5.45 6.30
CA GLU A 158 -3.93 5.95 5.69
C GLU A 158 -5.16 5.17 6.15
N TYR A 159 -5.07 3.84 6.38
CA TYR A 159 -6.20 3.08 6.93
C TYR A 159 -6.60 3.55 8.33
N ILE A 160 -5.63 3.91 9.16
CA ILE A 160 -5.90 4.40 10.53
C ILE A 160 -6.61 5.74 10.48
N LEU A 161 -6.08 6.66 9.68
CA LEU A 161 -6.69 7.97 9.46
C LEU A 161 -8.08 7.85 8.83
N TYR A 162 -8.28 6.91 7.90
CA TYR A 162 -9.57 6.64 7.28
C TYR A 162 -10.61 6.18 8.31
N ILE A 163 -10.25 5.25 9.19
CA ILE A 163 -11.16 4.80 10.27
C ILE A 163 -11.48 5.95 11.22
N LEU A 164 -10.50 6.78 11.58
CA LEU A 164 -10.70 7.96 12.42
C LEU A 164 -11.59 9.01 11.73
N ALA A 165 -11.44 9.21 10.43
CA ALA A 165 -12.29 10.08 9.63
C ALA A 165 -13.74 9.60 9.63
N MET A 166 -13.96 8.30 9.36
CA MET A 166 -15.28 7.68 9.44
C MET A 166 -15.88 7.80 10.84
N TRP A 167 -15.09 7.58 11.89
CA TRP A 167 -15.52 7.77 13.27
C TRP A 167 -15.95 9.21 13.56
N ALA A 168 -15.18 10.21 13.12
CA ALA A 168 -15.48 11.61 13.33
C ALA A 168 -16.75 12.05 12.56
N LEU A 169 -16.88 11.65 11.29
CA LEU A 169 -18.04 11.94 10.47
C LEU A 169 -19.32 11.31 11.03
N VAL A 170 -19.27 10.04 11.43
CA VAL A 170 -20.44 9.35 12.03
C VAL A 170 -20.81 9.91 13.40
N LYS A 171 -19.81 10.40 14.16
CA LYS A 171 -20.04 11.05 15.46
C LYS A 171 -20.65 12.44 15.32
N SER A 172 -20.46 13.11 14.18
CA SER A 172 -21.04 14.44 13.97
C SER A 172 -22.57 14.36 13.97
N VAL A 173 -23.19 15.10 14.89
CA VAL A 173 -24.66 15.14 15.05
C VAL A 173 -25.24 16.46 14.54
N ARG A 174 -24.40 17.48 14.38
CA ARG A 174 -24.79 18.85 14.01
C ARG A 174 -23.97 19.35 12.83
N PHE A 175 -24.55 20.30 12.10
CA PHE A 175 -23.82 21.06 11.10
C PHE A 175 -22.64 21.79 11.77
N MET A 176 -21.45 21.71 11.17
CA MET A 176 -20.21 22.36 11.64
C MET A 176 -19.76 21.96 13.06
N ASP A 177 -20.11 20.76 13.53
CA ASP A 177 -19.54 20.21 14.77
C ASP A 177 -18.00 20.01 14.63
N LYS A 178 -17.25 20.09 15.72
CA LYS A 178 -15.80 19.84 15.73
C LYS A 178 -15.44 18.48 15.14
N TYR A 179 -16.31 17.49 15.30
CA TYR A 179 -16.13 16.16 14.71
C TYR A 179 -16.40 16.14 13.21
N ALA A 180 -17.31 16.97 12.71
CA ALA A 180 -17.49 17.16 11.27
C ALA A 180 -16.25 17.79 10.65
N VAL A 181 -15.75 18.89 11.25
CA VAL A 181 -14.53 19.58 10.79
C VAL A 181 -13.34 18.63 10.81
N LEU A 182 -13.13 17.89 11.91
CA LEU A 182 -12.07 16.88 12.01
C LEU A 182 -12.23 15.79 10.94
N GLY A 183 -13.44 15.27 10.74
CA GLY A 183 -13.72 14.26 9.73
C GLY A 183 -13.43 14.75 8.31
N THR A 184 -13.93 15.94 7.95
CA THR A 184 -13.65 16.60 6.67
C THR A 184 -12.16 16.83 6.47
N PHE A 185 -11.45 17.33 7.48
CA PHE A 185 -10.02 17.57 7.41
C PHE A 185 -9.22 16.28 7.19
N LEU A 186 -9.57 15.21 7.89
CA LEU A 186 -8.92 13.90 7.70
C LEU A 186 -9.20 13.32 6.30
N ILE A 187 -10.44 13.42 5.79
CA ILE A 187 -10.73 13.01 4.41
C ILE A 187 -10.01 13.89 3.40
N PHE A 188 -9.89 15.19 3.66
CA PHE A 188 -9.13 16.11 2.81
C PHE A 188 -7.66 15.69 2.73
N LEU A 189 -7.01 15.39 3.86
CA LEU A 189 -5.64 14.90 3.87
C LEU A 189 -5.51 13.55 3.16
N LEU A 190 -6.47 12.64 3.36
CA LEU A 190 -6.48 11.35 2.67
C LEU A 190 -6.68 11.51 1.16
N ALA A 191 -7.58 12.39 0.73
CA ALA A 191 -7.81 12.71 -0.68
C ALA A 191 -6.59 13.37 -1.32
N ALA A 192 -5.89 14.22 -0.56
CA ALA A 192 -4.66 14.86 -0.98
C ALA A 192 -3.47 13.87 -1.08
N SER A 193 -3.54 12.73 -0.39
CA SER A 193 -2.50 11.70 -0.33
C SER A 193 -2.76 10.52 -1.28
N ASP A 194 -4.01 10.07 -1.36
CA ASP A 194 -4.44 8.94 -2.19
C ASP A 194 -5.94 9.07 -2.52
N LYS A 195 -6.23 9.46 -3.77
CA LYS A 195 -7.61 9.66 -4.26
C LYS A 195 -8.48 8.41 -4.15
N LEU A 196 -7.92 7.20 -4.09
CA LEU A 196 -8.73 5.99 -3.93
C LEU A 196 -9.57 6.03 -2.65
N LEU A 197 -8.99 6.53 -1.56
CA LEU A 197 -9.69 6.63 -0.27
C LEU A 197 -10.81 7.67 -0.30
N LEU A 198 -10.68 8.71 -1.12
CA LEU A 198 -11.78 9.64 -1.37
C LEU A 198 -12.93 8.95 -2.08
N TYR A 199 -12.66 8.15 -3.13
CA TYR A 199 -13.73 7.42 -3.85
C TYR A 199 -14.42 6.40 -2.95
N ILE A 200 -13.66 5.71 -2.09
CA ILE A 200 -14.22 4.79 -1.09
C ILE A 200 -15.07 5.55 -0.06
N ALA A 201 -14.61 6.71 0.43
CA ALA A 201 -15.39 7.56 1.33
C ALA A 201 -16.69 8.07 0.68
N LEU A 202 -16.62 8.48 -0.59
CA LEU A 202 -17.78 8.96 -1.33
C LEU A 202 -18.81 7.85 -1.54
N GLY A 203 -18.40 6.69 -2.07
CA GLY A 203 -19.33 5.59 -2.29
C GLY A 203 -19.91 5.04 -0.98
N SER A 204 -19.11 4.97 0.10
CA SER A 204 -19.61 4.51 1.40
C SER A 204 -20.60 5.49 2.04
N THR A 205 -20.38 6.81 1.91
CA THR A 205 -21.34 7.81 2.39
C THR A 205 -22.63 7.84 1.56
N VAL A 206 -22.55 7.62 0.24
CA VAL A 206 -23.74 7.47 -0.61
C VAL A 206 -24.54 6.22 -0.21
N LEU A 207 -23.88 5.06 -0.06
CA LEU A 207 -24.53 3.83 0.41
C LEU A 207 -25.12 4.00 1.81
N TRP A 208 -24.46 4.76 2.68
CA TRP A 208 -24.95 5.08 4.02
C TRP A 208 -26.24 5.90 3.95
N VAL A 209 -26.30 6.90 3.08
CA VAL A 209 -27.52 7.69 2.84
C VAL A 209 -28.65 6.80 2.33
N ILE A 210 -28.38 5.98 1.31
CA ILE A 210 -29.38 5.05 0.73
C ILE A 210 -29.95 4.13 1.82
N TYR A 211 -29.07 3.50 2.60
CA TYR A 211 -29.45 2.61 3.70
C TYR A 211 -30.36 3.30 4.73
N ASN A 212 -30.01 4.52 5.17
CA ASN A 212 -30.79 5.24 6.17
C ASN A 212 -32.09 5.83 5.60
N CYS A 213 -32.11 6.29 4.35
CA CYS A 213 -33.32 6.76 3.66
C CYS A 213 -34.35 5.64 3.51
N ALA A 214 -33.90 4.42 3.19
CA ALA A 214 -34.77 3.25 3.11
C ALA A 214 -35.41 2.89 4.47
N ARG A 215 -34.73 3.23 5.59
CA ARG A 215 -35.17 2.88 6.94
C ARG A 215 -36.00 3.97 7.63
N SER A 216 -35.70 5.25 7.41
CA SER A 216 -36.44 6.37 8.02
C SER A 216 -36.39 7.65 7.20
N ARG A 217 -37.50 7.96 6.51
CA ARG A 217 -37.61 9.16 5.65
C ARG A 217 -37.49 10.50 6.40
N LYS A 218 -37.90 10.55 7.68
CA LYS A 218 -37.98 11.82 8.46
C LYS A 218 -36.63 12.40 8.91
N LEU A 219 -35.53 11.63 8.81
CA LEU A 219 -34.17 12.03 9.26
C LEU A 219 -33.13 11.94 8.13
N ALA A 220 -33.58 11.74 6.89
CA ALA A 220 -32.72 11.52 5.72
C ALA A 220 -31.63 12.60 5.55
N TRP A 221 -31.97 13.86 5.82
CA TRP A 221 -31.04 14.99 5.66
C TRP A 221 -29.85 14.95 6.63
N LEU A 222 -30.06 14.52 7.88
CA LEU A 222 -28.98 14.37 8.86
C LEU A 222 -28.01 13.24 8.46
N HIS A 223 -28.53 12.20 7.80
CA HIS A 223 -27.72 11.11 7.28
C HIS A 223 -26.94 11.48 6.01
N ALA A 224 -27.33 12.55 5.33
CA ALA A 224 -26.63 13.09 4.15
C ALA A 224 -25.43 13.99 4.50
N LEU A 225 -25.34 14.51 5.73
CA LEU A 225 -24.24 15.39 6.15
C LEU A 225 -22.84 14.79 5.91
N PRO A 226 -22.56 13.52 6.26
CA PRO A 226 -21.27 12.91 5.93
C PRO A 226 -20.91 12.95 4.45
N ALA A 227 -21.88 12.75 3.54
CA ALA A 227 -21.65 12.83 2.10
C ALA A 227 -21.28 14.25 1.67
N VAL A 228 -21.98 15.26 2.20
CA VAL A 228 -21.66 16.68 1.95
C VAL A 228 -20.23 17.00 2.38
N TYR A 229 -19.82 16.55 3.57
CA TYR A 229 -18.47 16.77 4.09
C TYR A 229 -17.38 16.07 3.28
N VAL A 230 -17.65 14.87 2.75
CA VAL A 230 -16.72 14.19 1.83
C VAL A 230 -16.61 14.95 0.51
N VAL A 231 -17.71 15.47 -0.03
CA VAL A 231 -17.67 16.33 -1.24
C VAL A 231 -16.89 17.62 -0.98
N LEU A 232 -17.09 18.26 0.18
CA LEU A 232 -16.30 19.44 0.55
C LEU A 232 -14.80 19.12 0.66
N ALA A 233 -14.45 17.97 1.24
CA ALA A 233 -13.06 17.50 1.29
C ALA A 233 -12.49 17.25 -0.11
N ALA A 234 -13.28 16.68 -1.02
CA ALA A 234 -12.89 16.50 -2.43
C ALA A 234 -12.57 17.83 -3.08
N VAL A 235 -13.49 18.80 -3.01
CA VAL A 235 -13.32 20.14 -3.57
C VAL A 235 -12.09 20.82 -2.97
N ALA A 236 -11.92 20.76 -1.65
CA ALA A 236 -10.75 21.32 -0.98
C ALA A 236 -9.44 20.69 -1.45
N SER A 237 -9.40 19.36 -1.65
CA SER A 237 -8.20 18.67 -2.16
C SER A 237 -7.87 19.08 -3.61
N THR A 238 -8.87 19.24 -4.47
CA THR A 238 -8.68 19.74 -5.84
C THR A 238 -8.20 21.19 -5.86
N ILE A 239 -8.74 22.04 -4.98
CA ILE A 239 -8.26 23.42 -4.83
C ILE A 239 -6.79 23.44 -4.38
N LEU A 240 -6.42 22.59 -3.41
CA LEU A 240 -5.03 22.46 -2.97
C LEU A 240 -4.11 22.09 -4.13
N PHE A 241 -4.46 21.09 -4.93
CA PHE A 241 -3.62 20.70 -6.07
C PHE A 241 -3.48 21.81 -7.11
N LYS A 242 -4.56 22.53 -7.41
CA LYS A 242 -4.50 23.71 -8.28
C LYS A 242 -3.62 24.81 -7.69
N PHE A 243 -3.68 25.02 -6.38
CA PHE A 243 -2.84 25.99 -5.68
C PHE A 243 -1.36 25.59 -5.75
N ILE A 244 -1.02 24.34 -5.45
CA ILE A 244 0.34 23.81 -5.56
C ILE A 244 0.87 23.99 -6.99
N ASN A 245 0.10 23.58 -8.00
CA ASN A 245 0.51 23.71 -9.40
C ASN A 245 0.62 25.17 -9.88
N ALA A 246 -0.08 26.11 -9.24
CA ALA A 246 -0.06 27.53 -9.61
C ALA A 246 1.08 28.31 -8.93
N PHE A 247 1.46 27.93 -7.71
CA PHE A 247 2.42 28.68 -6.88
C PHE A 247 3.76 27.98 -6.69
N THR A 248 3.91 26.75 -7.20
CA THR A 248 5.16 25.99 -7.10
C THR A 248 5.49 25.34 -8.44
N THR A 249 6.75 24.94 -8.62
CA THR A 249 7.20 24.13 -9.75
C THR A 249 6.83 22.65 -9.63
N LEU A 250 6.30 22.26 -8.46
CA LEU A 250 5.82 20.91 -8.17
C LEU A 250 4.52 20.70 -8.93
N THR A 251 4.44 19.61 -9.67
CA THR A 251 3.31 19.29 -10.52
C THR A 251 2.56 18.09 -9.96
N ILE A 252 1.26 18.23 -9.72
CA ILE A 252 0.36 17.13 -9.39
C ILE A 252 -0.53 16.84 -10.60
N ASN A 253 -0.28 15.71 -11.27
CA ASN A 253 -0.95 15.27 -12.48
C ASN A 253 -2.27 14.58 -12.14
N GLU A 254 -3.39 15.22 -12.49
CA GLU A 254 -4.75 14.65 -12.34
C GLU A 254 -5.02 13.51 -13.34
N ALA A 255 -4.33 13.51 -14.49
CA ALA A 255 -4.59 12.60 -15.61
C ALA A 255 -4.22 11.12 -15.36
N SER A 256 -3.41 10.84 -14.33
CA SER A 256 -2.91 9.50 -14.04
C SER A 256 -3.78 8.71 -13.04
N SER A 257 -4.92 9.24 -12.58
CA SER A 257 -5.90 8.43 -11.86
C SER A 257 -6.62 7.52 -12.85
N SER A 258 -6.01 6.37 -13.14
CA SER A 258 -6.53 5.31 -14.00
C SER A 258 -7.77 4.63 -13.38
N ILE A 259 -8.82 5.39 -13.12
CA ILE A 259 -10.18 4.87 -13.25
C ILE A 259 -10.36 4.74 -14.76
N SER A 260 -9.97 3.57 -15.30
CA SER A 260 -10.32 3.20 -16.66
C SER A 260 -11.82 3.41 -16.85
N THR A 261 -12.22 3.82 -18.06
CA THR A 261 -13.61 3.77 -18.50
C THR A 261 -14.23 2.44 -18.06
N VAL A 262 -15.46 2.46 -17.53
CA VAL A 262 -16.18 1.27 -17.06
C VAL A 262 -16.00 0.16 -18.09
N THR A 263 -15.20 -0.85 -17.75
CA THR A 263 -14.73 -1.84 -18.72
C THR A 263 -15.71 -3.00 -18.88
N GLN A 264 -16.71 -3.09 -17.99
CA GLN A 264 -17.60 -4.23 -17.87
C GLN A 264 -18.95 -3.96 -18.53
N ASN A 265 -19.17 -4.57 -19.70
CA ASN A 265 -20.41 -4.42 -20.47
C ASN A 265 -21.38 -5.61 -20.32
N SER A 266 -21.04 -6.64 -19.53
CA SER A 266 -21.90 -7.85 -19.38
C SER A 266 -21.92 -8.42 -17.96
N VAL A 267 -23.05 -9.03 -17.58
CA VAL A 267 -23.24 -9.72 -16.30
C VAL A 267 -22.27 -10.89 -16.12
N SER A 268 -21.98 -11.61 -17.21
CA SER A 268 -20.98 -12.69 -17.22
C SER A 268 -19.59 -12.18 -16.85
N SER A 269 -19.20 -11.03 -17.41
CA SER A 269 -17.89 -10.42 -17.11
C SER A 269 -17.78 -9.93 -15.66
N ILE A 270 -18.88 -9.40 -15.10
CA ILE A 270 -18.97 -9.05 -13.68
C ILE A 270 -18.80 -10.29 -12.79
N PHE A 271 -19.51 -11.38 -13.13
CA PHE A 271 -19.44 -12.62 -12.35
C PHE A 271 -18.04 -13.25 -12.41
N ASN A 272 -17.42 -13.30 -13.59
CA ASN A 272 -16.07 -13.80 -13.75
C ASN A 272 -15.06 -12.93 -12.98
N THR A 273 -15.16 -11.60 -13.07
CA THR A 273 -14.29 -10.69 -12.30
C THR A 273 -14.45 -10.89 -10.78
N LEU A 274 -15.66 -11.17 -10.31
CA LEU A 274 -15.90 -11.51 -8.90
C LEU A 274 -15.25 -12.85 -8.52
N LEU A 275 -15.37 -13.87 -9.37
CA LEU A 275 -14.71 -15.16 -9.17
C LEU A 275 -13.19 -15.00 -9.17
N ASP A 276 -12.63 -14.23 -10.10
CA ASP A 276 -11.20 -13.93 -10.19
C ASP A 276 -10.72 -13.19 -8.94
N ALA A 277 -11.50 -12.23 -8.41
CA ALA A 277 -11.19 -11.55 -7.16
C ALA A 277 -11.15 -12.51 -5.97
N VAL A 278 -12.16 -13.38 -5.86
CA VAL A 278 -12.24 -14.39 -4.79
C VAL A 278 -11.09 -15.37 -4.94
N GLU A 279 -10.81 -15.82 -6.16
CA GLU A 279 -9.70 -16.72 -6.44
C GLU A 279 -8.35 -16.07 -6.12
N ALA A 280 -8.12 -14.82 -6.49
CA ALA A 280 -6.92 -14.06 -6.14
C ALA A 280 -6.75 -13.96 -4.62
N ILE A 281 -7.81 -13.62 -3.88
CA ILE A 281 -7.79 -13.59 -2.41
C ILE A 281 -7.42 -14.97 -1.83
N VAL A 282 -8.05 -16.02 -2.33
CA VAL A 282 -7.83 -17.40 -1.86
C VAL A 282 -6.41 -17.88 -2.19
N ARG A 283 -5.92 -17.58 -3.41
CA ARG A 283 -4.54 -17.83 -3.86
C ARG A 283 -3.50 -17.12 -3.00
N ASN A 284 -3.79 -15.90 -2.55
CA ASN A 284 -2.91 -15.17 -1.64
C ASN A 284 -2.77 -15.86 -0.27
N PHE A 285 -3.86 -16.40 0.25
CA PHE A 285 -3.79 -17.24 1.45
C PHE A 285 -3.22 -18.64 1.18
N GLY A 286 -2.77 -18.92 -0.05
CA GLY A 286 -2.16 -20.18 -0.47
C GLY A 286 -3.14 -21.34 -0.59
N ALA A 287 -4.43 -21.04 -0.68
CA ALA A 287 -5.45 -21.98 -1.10
C ALA A 287 -5.70 -21.80 -2.61
N THR A 288 -5.96 -22.88 -3.32
CA THR A 288 -6.33 -22.86 -4.74
C THR A 288 -7.66 -23.56 -4.86
N ILE A 289 -8.62 -22.91 -5.51
CA ILE A 289 -9.98 -23.46 -5.68
C ILE A 289 -9.95 -24.66 -6.65
N PHE A 290 -8.93 -24.75 -7.53
CA PHE A 290 -8.87 -25.71 -8.64
C PHE A 290 -7.56 -26.50 -8.83
N GLY A 291 -6.65 -26.63 -7.85
CA GLY A 291 -5.45 -27.47 -8.06
C GLY A 291 -4.39 -27.47 -6.96
N VAL A 292 -4.01 -28.67 -6.51
CA VAL A 292 -3.36 -29.06 -5.24
C VAL A 292 -1.92 -28.53 -5.02
N GLN A 293 -1.62 -28.08 -3.78
CA GLN A 293 -0.40 -28.43 -3.04
C GLN A 293 -0.72 -28.75 -1.55
N PRO A 294 -0.11 -29.78 -0.93
CA PRO A 294 -0.62 -30.39 0.30
C PRO A 294 -0.14 -29.73 1.61
N GLY A 295 -0.98 -29.85 2.64
CA GLY A 295 -0.62 -29.80 4.06
C GLY A 295 -1.04 -28.52 4.78
N VAL A 296 -0.09 -27.61 4.99
CA VAL A 296 -0.24 -26.51 5.96
C VAL A 296 -0.72 -25.20 5.33
N THR A 297 -0.47 -25.02 4.03
CA THR A 297 -1.02 -23.91 3.24
C THR A 297 -2.54 -23.93 3.19
N LEU A 298 -3.14 -25.13 3.22
CA LEU A 298 -4.59 -25.31 3.27
C LEU A 298 -5.18 -24.94 4.64
N ALA A 299 -4.48 -25.22 5.74
CA ALA A 299 -4.93 -24.87 7.08
C ALA A 299 -4.88 -23.36 7.34
N MET A 300 -3.82 -22.69 6.88
CA MET A 300 -3.66 -21.24 6.96
C MET A 300 -4.59 -20.52 5.96
N GLY A 301 -4.72 -21.06 4.74
CA GLY A 301 -5.70 -20.67 3.74
C GLY A 301 -7.13 -20.74 4.24
N GLY A 302 -7.47 -21.87 4.87
CA GLY A 302 -8.76 -22.09 5.50
C GLY A 302 -9.04 -21.11 6.64
N LEU A 303 -8.03 -20.71 7.41
CA LEU A 303 -8.18 -19.74 8.51
C LEU A 303 -8.40 -18.31 7.99
N GLY A 304 -7.68 -17.91 6.94
CA GLY A 304 -7.91 -16.64 6.24
C GLY A 304 -9.32 -16.58 5.63
N LEU A 305 -9.71 -17.65 4.92
CA LEU A 305 -11.05 -17.80 4.34
C LEU A 305 -12.15 -17.80 5.41
N ALA A 306 -11.97 -18.55 6.50
CA ALA A 306 -12.92 -18.57 7.61
C ALA A 306 -13.09 -17.18 8.25
N THR A 307 -12.00 -16.43 8.38
CA THR A 307 -12.04 -15.05 8.89
C THR A 307 -12.82 -14.14 7.94
N ALA A 308 -12.60 -14.26 6.62
CA ALA A 308 -13.34 -13.51 5.62
C ALA A 308 -14.84 -13.87 5.61
N VAL A 309 -15.18 -15.15 5.61
CA VAL A 309 -16.57 -15.64 5.65
C VAL A 309 -17.28 -15.19 6.93
N LEU A 310 -16.63 -15.33 8.08
CA LEU A 310 -17.17 -14.86 9.35
C LEU A 310 -17.40 -13.34 9.33
N SER A 311 -16.48 -12.59 8.73
CA SER A 311 -16.58 -11.14 8.59
C SER A 311 -17.78 -10.74 7.73
N VAL A 312 -18.02 -11.42 6.61
CA VAL A 312 -19.21 -11.20 5.76
C VAL A 312 -20.50 -11.52 6.51
N TRP A 313 -20.56 -12.68 7.18
CA TRP A 313 -21.73 -13.07 7.95
C TRP A 313 -22.04 -12.08 9.09
N LEU A 314 -21.02 -11.65 9.83
CA LEU A 314 -21.17 -10.66 10.88
C LEU A 314 -21.54 -9.28 10.35
N SER A 315 -21.03 -8.91 9.18
CA SER A 315 -21.40 -7.68 8.47
C SER A 315 -22.91 -7.66 8.22
N ILE A 316 -23.48 -8.74 7.68
CA ILE A 316 -24.94 -8.87 7.48
C ILE A 316 -25.69 -8.72 8.80
N ARG A 317 -25.21 -9.34 9.88
CA ARG A 317 -25.83 -9.21 11.22
C ARG A 317 -25.80 -7.80 11.79
N ILE A 318 -24.73 -7.04 11.55
CA ILE A 318 -24.61 -5.65 12.02
C ILE A 318 -25.66 -4.75 11.36
N PHE A 319 -26.07 -5.05 10.12
CA PHE A 319 -27.15 -4.34 9.42
C PHE A 319 -28.55 -4.80 9.81
N SER A 320 -28.73 -6.08 10.14
CA SER A 320 -30.03 -6.64 10.53
C SER A 320 -30.41 -6.33 11.98
N ASN A 321 -29.43 -6.13 12.86
CA ASN A 321 -29.69 -5.84 14.26
C ASN A 321 -30.30 -4.43 14.44
N LYS A 322 -31.54 -4.38 14.94
CA LYS A 322 -32.26 -3.12 15.20
C LYS A 322 -31.94 -2.50 16.58
N GLN A 323 -31.25 -3.21 17.48
CA GLN A 323 -31.42 -3.00 18.92
C GLN A 323 -30.28 -2.27 19.66
N ASP A 324 -29.21 -1.83 19.01
CA ASP A 324 -28.18 -0.99 19.67
C ASP A 324 -27.43 -0.11 18.68
N ASP A 325 -27.78 1.19 18.63
CA ASP A 325 -27.20 2.17 17.70
C ASP A 325 -26.05 2.96 18.35
N ASN A 326 -25.18 2.26 19.08
CA ASN A 326 -23.95 2.84 19.63
C ASN A 326 -23.01 3.28 18.49
N LEU A 327 -22.27 4.37 18.71
CA LEU A 327 -21.29 4.93 17.79
C LEU A 327 -20.37 3.87 17.17
N ALA A 328 -19.86 2.93 17.97
CA ALA A 328 -18.98 1.87 17.47
C ALA A 328 -19.65 0.98 16.40
N VAL A 329 -20.94 0.68 16.55
CA VAL A 329 -21.73 -0.10 15.58
C VAL A 329 -21.96 0.71 14.30
N LYS A 330 -22.22 2.02 14.43
CA LYS A 330 -22.36 2.92 13.27
C LYS A 330 -21.07 3.00 12.46
N VAL A 331 -19.92 3.13 13.13
CA VAL A 331 -18.60 3.08 12.48
C VAL A 331 -18.37 1.73 11.82
N GLY A 332 -18.71 0.63 12.50
CA GLY A 332 -18.63 -0.71 11.91
C GLY A 332 -19.44 -0.84 10.62
N ARG A 333 -20.68 -0.35 10.59
CA ARG A 333 -21.50 -0.31 9.36
C ARG A 333 -20.84 0.53 8.28
N MET A 334 -20.31 1.71 8.61
CA MET A 334 -19.63 2.59 7.65
C MET A 334 -18.40 1.93 7.02
N LEU A 335 -17.61 1.20 7.82
CA LEU A 335 -16.45 0.44 7.32
C LEU A 335 -16.87 -0.73 6.41
N VAL A 336 -17.98 -1.41 6.72
CA VAL A 336 -18.53 -2.44 5.82
C VAL A 336 -18.97 -1.83 4.48
N LEU A 337 -19.65 -0.68 4.49
CA LEU A 337 -20.01 0.02 3.25
C LEU A 337 -18.77 0.50 2.49
N SER A 338 -17.71 0.86 3.19
CA SER A 338 -16.40 1.18 2.58
C SER A 338 -15.79 -0.03 1.90
N SER A 339 -15.80 -1.20 2.55
CA SER A 339 -15.35 -2.46 1.94
C SER A 339 -16.19 -2.83 0.72
N LEU A 340 -17.52 -2.68 0.79
CA LEU A 340 -18.40 -2.90 -0.35
C LEU A 340 -18.10 -1.95 -1.52
N THR A 341 -17.88 -0.67 -1.22
CA THR A 341 -17.51 0.33 -2.23
C THR A 341 -16.18 -0.02 -2.89
N ALA A 342 -15.17 -0.40 -2.10
CA ALA A 342 -13.88 -0.84 -2.59
C ALA A 342 -14.01 -2.06 -3.54
N THR A 343 -14.82 -3.06 -3.18
CA THR A 343 -15.10 -4.22 -4.05
C THR A 343 -15.83 -3.81 -5.33
N LEU A 344 -16.79 -2.88 -5.26
CA LEU A 344 -17.49 -2.38 -6.45
C LEU A 344 -16.53 -1.62 -7.38
N LEU A 345 -15.65 -0.78 -6.81
CA LEU A 345 -14.62 -0.09 -7.59
C LEU A 345 -13.69 -1.09 -8.28
N TYR A 346 -13.26 -2.15 -7.60
CA TYR A 346 -12.50 -3.22 -8.25
C TYR A 346 -13.26 -3.81 -9.45
N ILE A 347 -14.49 -4.29 -9.22
CA ILE A 347 -15.28 -5.00 -10.24
C ILE A 347 -15.51 -4.12 -11.48
N PHE A 348 -15.89 -2.86 -11.29
CA PHE A 348 -16.36 -2.00 -12.38
C PHE A 348 -15.27 -1.14 -13.02
N VAL A 349 -14.14 -0.95 -12.33
CA VAL A 349 -13.13 0.04 -12.73
C VAL A 349 -11.74 -0.56 -12.92
N ALA A 350 -11.32 -1.55 -12.13
CA ALA A 350 -9.93 -2.03 -12.13
C ALA A 350 -9.82 -3.45 -12.71
N ARG A 351 -9.06 -3.61 -13.80
CA ARG A 351 -8.79 -4.91 -14.44
C ARG A 351 -7.40 -5.48 -14.14
N ASP A 352 -6.56 -4.76 -13.42
CA ASP A 352 -5.22 -5.25 -13.10
C ASP A 352 -5.29 -6.16 -11.88
N ASP A 353 -4.89 -7.43 -12.07
CA ASP A 353 -4.83 -8.46 -11.03
C ASP A 353 -4.06 -7.95 -9.80
N GLY A 354 -3.06 -7.08 -10.03
CA GLY A 354 -2.23 -6.38 -9.03
C GLY A 354 -2.98 -5.43 -8.09
N ILE A 355 -4.20 -5.04 -8.47
CA ILE A 355 -5.04 -4.09 -7.74
C ILE A 355 -6.06 -4.85 -6.88
N ALA A 356 -6.45 -6.07 -7.27
CA ALA A 356 -7.41 -6.90 -6.55
C ALA A 356 -7.04 -7.09 -5.09
N VAL A 357 -5.75 -7.31 -4.85
CA VAL A 357 -5.26 -7.68 -3.53
C VAL A 357 -5.01 -6.46 -2.65
N ARG A 358 -4.87 -5.27 -3.22
CA ARG A 358 -4.85 -4.00 -2.48
C ARG A 358 -6.16 -3.76 -1.72
N TYR A 359 -7.28 -4.30 -2.22
CA TYR A 359 -8.58 -4.24 -1.56
C TYR A 359 -8.76 -5.28 -0.45
N LEU A 360 -7.97 -6.37 -0.48
CA LEU A 360 -7.97 -7.39 0.57
C LEU A 360 -7.62 -6.81 1.93
N GLY A 361 -6.65 -5.90 2.00
CA GLY A 361 -6.29 -5.19 3.23
C GLY A 361 -7.50 -4.52 3.88
N ILE A 362 -8.25 -3.73 3.12
CA ILE A 362 -9.45 -3.02 3.61
C ILE A 362 -10.48 -3.99 4.17
N VAL A 363 -10.73 -5.11 3.47
CA VAL A 363 -11.68 -6.14 3.90
C VAL A 363 -11.22 -6.83 5.18
N LEU A 364 -9.93 -7.14 5.34
CA LEU A 364 -9.38 -7.78 6.53
C LEU A 364 -9.38 -6.86 7.76
N PHE A 365 -8.99 -5.60 7.60
CA PHE A 365 -9.07 -4.60 8.66
C PHE A 365 -10.53 -4.38 9.09
N THR A 366 -11.44 -4.22 8.13
CA THR A 366 -12.87 -4.08 8.41
C THR A 366 -13.44 -5.32 9.10
N GLY A 367 -13.11 -6.51 8.61
CA GLY A 367 -13.56 -7.77 9.16
C GLY A 367 -13.10 -7.97 10.60
N THR A 368 -11.82 -7.70 10.88
CA THR A 368 -11.26 -7.74 12.24
C THR A 368 -11.99 -6.77 13.17
N PHE A 369 -12.27 -5.55 12.71
CA PHE A 369 -13.03 -4.57 13.49
C PHE A 369 -14.45 -5.06 13.80
N VAL A 370 -15.16 -5.61 12.80
CA VAL A 370 -16.51 -6.16 12.94
C VAL A 370 -16.55 -7.35 13.91
N ILE A 371 -15.58 -8.26 13.82
CA ILE A 371 -15.41 -9.38 14.76
C ILE A 371 -15.22 -8.84 16.18
N ALA A 372 -14.39 -7.80 16.36
CA ALA A 372 -14.15 -7.20 17.66
C ALA A 372 -15.45 -6.63 18.29
N LEU A 373 -16.26 -5.93 17.50
CA LEU A 373 -17.55 -5.40 17.96
C LEU A 373 -18.50 -6.52 18.38
N TRP A 374 -18.59 -7.58 17.58
CA TRP A 374 -19.44 -8.72 17.89
C TRP A 374 -19.01 -9.44 19.17
N LEU A 375 -17.72 -9.75 19.32
CA LEU A 375 -17.18 -10.37 20.54
C LEU A 375 -17.40 -9.48 21.78
N SER A 376 -17.30 -8.15 21.61
CA SER A 376 -17.60 -7.22 22.68
C SER A 376 -19.09 -7.22 23.07
N ALA A 377 -20.00 -7.37 22.10
CA ALA A 377 -21.43 -7.47 22.35
C ALA A 377 -21.83 -8.74 23.11
N LEU A 378 -21.10 -9.85 22.91
CA LEU A 378 -21.28 -11.10 23.66
C LEU A 378 -20.88 -11.01 25.15
N LYS A 379 -20.48 -9.84 25.65
CA LYS A 379 -20.02 -9.63 27.03
C LYS A 379 -18.90 -10.61 27.43
N MET A 380 -17.99 -10.88 26.49
CA MET A 380 -16.77 -11.69 26.68
C MET A 380 -15.85 -11.21 27.82
N GLN A 381 -16.14 -10.07 28.46
CA GLN A 381 -15.50 -9.59 29.69
C GLN A 381 -15.52 -10.62 30.83
N LYS A 382 -16.40 -11.63 30.79
CA LYS A 382 -16.51 -12.68 31.83
C LYS A 382 -15.63 -13.91 31.60
N MET A 383 -14.76 -13.95 30.58
CA MET A 383 -13.86 -15.09 30.39
C MET A 383 -12.97 -15.32 31.62
N SER A 384 -12.90 -16.57 32.08
CA SER A 384 -12.03 -16.94 33.19
C SER A 384 -10.57 -16.88 32.79
N ALA A 385 -9.69 -16.57 33.76
CA ALA A 385 -8.24 -16.51 33.56
C ALA A 385 -7.68 -17.76 32.85
N ARG A 386 -8.19 -18.95 33.19
CA ARG A 386 -7.81 -20.22 32.55
C ARG A 386 -8.08 -20.21 31.05
N ARG A 387 -9.22 -19.68 30.61
CA ARG A 387 -9.55 -19.60 29.18
C ARG A 387 -8.64 -18.61 28.46
N CYS A 388 -8.29 -17.47 29.07
CA CYS A 388 -7.33 -16.53 28.48
C CYS A 388 -5.96 -17.17 28.26
N VAL A 389 -5.45 -17.94 29.23
CA VAL A 389 -4.17 -18.67 29.09
C VAL A 389 -4.27 -19.71 27.99
N VAL A 390 -5.35 -20.51 27.95
CA VAL A 390 -5.56 -21.50 26.89
C VAL A 390 -5.56 -20.84 25.51
N TRP A 391 -6.27 -19.73 25.34
CA TRP A 391 -6.28 -19.01 24.05
C TRP A 391 -4.92 -18.41 23.70
N ALA A 392 -4.18 -17.88 24.69
CA ALA A 392 -2.82 -17.39 24.46
C ALA A 392 -1.87 -18.51 24.01
N VAL A 393 -1.94 -19.69 24.65
CA VAL A 393 -1.12 -20.86 24.31
C VAL A 393 -1.51 -21.42 22.95
N VAL A 394 -2.82 -21.62 22.68
CA VAL A 394 -3.31 -22.04 21.38
C VAL A 394 -2.85 -21.09 20.29
N PHE A 395 -2.90 -19.79 20.56
CA PHE A 395 -2.49 -18.78 19.59
C PHE A 395 -0.97 -18.80 19.33
N LEU A 396 -0.15 -18.91 20.37
CA LEU A 396 1.31 -19.12 20.23
C LEU A 396 1.61 -20.39 19.41
N LEU A 397 0.89 -21.48 19.67
CA LEU A 397 1.03 -22.74 18.94
C LEU A 397 0.58 -22.66 17.48
N ILE A 398 -0.23 -21.68 17.09
CA ILE A 398 -0.60 -21.42 15.68
C ILE A 398 0.41 -20.47 15.03
N CYS A 399 0.86 -19.43 15.76
CA CYS A 399 1.81 -18.44 15.25
C CYS A 399 3.19 -19.03 14.97
N ILE A 400 3.69 -19.94 15.80
CA ILE A 400 5.02 -20.54 15.62
C ILE A 400 5.10 -21.35 14.31
N PRO A 401 4.17 -22.28 14.01
CA PRO A 401 4.10 -22.93 12.70
C PRO A 401 3.86 -21.94 11.57
N ALA A 402 2.96 -20.97 11.73
CA ALA A 402 2.68 -19.96 10.70
C ALA A 402 3.92 -19.15 10.33
N ALA A 403 4.70 -18.69 11.33
CA ALA A 403 5.96 -17.98 11.12
C ALA A 403 7.03 -18.87 10.49
N SER A 404 7.10 -20.15 10.91
CA SER A 404 8.03 -21.12 10.34
C SER A 404 7.72 -21.42 8.87
N LEU A 405 6.46 -21.57 8.51
CA LEU A 405 6.02 -21.75 7.13
C LEU A 405 6.13 -20.49 6.29
N HIS A 406 5.87 -19.32 6.87
CA HIS A 406 6.12 -18.05 6.19
C HIS A 406 7.61 -17.92 5.82
N ALA A 407 8.50 -18.29 6.75
CA ALA A 407 9.94 -18.35 6.49
C ALA A 407 10.30 -19.37 5.39
N ILE A 408 9.73 -20.58 5.41
CA ILE A 408 9.96 -21.63 4.39
C ILE A 408 9.43 -21.19 3.01
N LYS A 409 8.23 -20.61 2.95
CA LYS A 409 7.60 -20.14 1.71
C LYS A 409 8.40 -18.99 1.10
N ARG A 410 8.93 -18.08 1.92
CA ARG A 410 9.87 -17.03 1.50
C ARG A 410 11.09 -17.63 0.81
N THR A 411 11.76 -18.61 1.43
CA THR A 411 12.88 -19.31 0.78
C THR A 411 12.48 -20.00 -0.52
N SER A 412 11.31 -20.64 -0.59
CA SER A 412 10.88 -21.34 -1.81
C SER A 412 10.46 -20.42 -2.97
N LEU A 413 9.90 -19.24 -2.68
CA LEU A 413 9.48 -18.25 -3.68
C LEU A 413 10.67 -17.41 -4.16
N SER A 414 11.68 -17.17 -3.32
CA SER A 414 12.96 -16.58 -3.75
C SER A 414 13.80 -17.49 -4.65
N ILE A 415 13.46 -18.79 -4.76
CA ILE A 415 14.21 -19.78 -5.56
C ILE A 415 13.64 -19.95 -6.96
N LYS A 416 12.42 -19.45 -7.28
CA LYS A 416 11.94 -19.46 -8.67
C LYS A 416 12.41 -18.18 -9.37
N PRO A 417 13.41 -18.24 -10.27
CA PRO A 417 13.83 -17.08 -11.02
C PRO A 417 12.68 -16.72 -11.96
N THR A 418 11.95 -15.68 -11.60
CA THR A 418 10.97 -15.07 -12.50
C THR A 418 11.71 -14.13 -13.45
N GLU A 419 11.08 -13.71 -14.54
CA GLU A 419 11.66 -12.74 -15.48
C GLU A 419 12.22 -11.48 -14.79
N HIS A 420 11.67 -11.10 -13.63
CA HIS A 420 12.21 -10.04 -12.78
C HIS A 420 13.58 -10.36 -12.15
N HIS A 421 13.86 -11.61 -11.77
CA HIS A 421 15.19 -12.03 -11.29
C HIS A 421 16.23 -12.04 -12.44
N LEU A 422 15.81 -12.44 -13.65
CA LEU A 422 16.63 -12.32 -14.85
C LEU A 422 16.96 -10.84 -15.17
N LYS A 423 16.02 -9.92 -14.90
CA LYS A 423 16.26 -8.47 -14.99
C LYS A 423 17.11 -7.93 -13.84
N ILE A 424 17.01 -8.45 -12.62
CA ILE A 424 17.83 -8.01 -11.48
C ILE A 424 19.31 -8.34 -11.72
N ASP A 425 19.63 -9.53 -12.24
CA ASP A 425 21.03 -9.86 -12.54
C ASP A 425 21.60 -9.00 -13.67
N GLN A 426 20.77 -8.63 -14.66
CA GLN A 426 21.15 -7.64 -15.66
C GLN A 426 21.38 -6.25 -15.03
N ILE A 427 20.51 -5.82 -14.12
CA ILE A 427 20.65 -4.53 -13.42
C ILE A 427 21.90 -4.52 -12.54
N LYS A 428 22.23 -5.63 -11.87
CA LYS A 428 23.49 -5.76 -11.12
C LYS A 428 24.70 -5.60 -12.01
N LYS A 429 24.66 -6.18 -13.21
CA LYS A 429 25.73 -5.98 -14.19
C LYS A 429 25.80 -4.53 -14.65
N ILE A 430 24.66 -3.88 -14.91
CA ILE A 430 24.62 -2.45 -15.26
C ILE A 430 25.21 -1.62 -14.12
N ALA A 431 24.79 -1.86 -12.88
CA ALA A 431 25.27 -1.16 -11.70
C ALA A 431 26.78 -1.36 -11.47
N ASN A 432 27.28 -2.58 -11.70
CA ASN A 432 28.71 -2.87 -11.63
C ASN A 432 29.48 -2.11 -12.72
N GLU A 433 29.03 -2.14 -13.97
CA GLU A 433 29.70 -1.39 -15.06
C GLU A 433 29.68 0.12 -14.82
N VAL A 434 28.57 0.65 -14.31
CA VAL A 434 28.42 2.06 -13.92
C VAL A 434 29.40 2.41 -12.80
N SER A 435 29.54 1.55 -11.79
CA SER A 435 30.45 1.77 -10.66
C SER A 435 31.92 1.58 -11.01
N GLU A 436 32.26 0.53 -11.78
CA GLU A 436 33.64 0.23 -12.19
C GLU A 436 34.23 1.30 -13.12
N ARG A 437 33.38 2.00 -13.86
CA ARG A 437 33.77 3.03 -14.82
C ARG A 437 33.56 4.45 -14.31
N ASP A 438 33.13 4.61 -13.06
CA ASP A 438 32.89 5.92 -12.44
C ASP A 438 31.93 6.79 -13.26
N VAL A 439 30.81 6.18 -13.69
CA VAL A 439 29.76 6.89 -14.42
C VAL A 439 29.01 7.82 -13.47
N ASP A 440 28.98 9.12 -13.76
CA ASP A 440 28.30 10.12 -12.94
C ASP A 440 26.79 10.19 -13.25
N LEU A 441 26.40 9.89 -14.49
CA LEU A 441 25.03 10.02 -14.97
C LEU A 441 24.55 8.79 -15.73
N LEU A 442 23.40 8.24 -15.33
CA LEU A 442 22.71 7.19 -16.07
C LEU A 442 21.36 7.68 -16.61
N VAL A 443 21.25 7.76 -17.93
CA VAL A 443 19.96 7.98 -18.63
C VAL A 443 19.43 6.63 -19.09
N GLY A 444 18.22 6.29 -18.68
CA GLY A 444 17.66 4.99 -19.03
C GLY A 444 16.22 4.81 -18.60
N ILE A 445 15.66 3.67 -19.01
CA ILE A 445 14.28 3.32 -18.71
C ILE A 445 14.03 3.40 -17.19
N TYR A 446 12.88 3.95 -16.82
CA TYR A 446 12.48 4.30 -15.45
C TYR A 446 12.92 3.28 -14.38
N TYR A 447 12.60 2.01 -14.60
CA TYR A 447 12.90 0.95 -13.66
C TYR A 447 14.41 0.59 -13.60
N VAL A 448 15.11 0.65 -14.73
CA VAL A 448 16.54 0.32 -14.82
C VAL A 448 17.37 1.39 -14.12
N ALA A 449 17.16 2.66 -14.46
CA ALA A 449 17.95 3.77 -13.91
C ALA A 449 17.81 3.84 -12.38
N THR A 450 16.58 3.72 -11.88
CA THR A 450 16.27 3.78 -10.44
C THR A 450 16.95 2.66 -9.66
N LEU A 451 16.92 1.41 -10.16
CA LEU A 451 17.57 0.28 -9.47
C LEU A 451 19.08 0.25 -9.66
N ALA A 452 19.59 0.70 -10.79
CA ALA A 452 21.02 0.77 -11.02
C ALA A 452 21.67 1.77 -10.04
N ARG A 453 21.03 2.93 -9.79
CA ARG A 453 21.45 3.86 -8.73
C ARG A 453 21.51 3.19 -7.36
N TYR A 454 20.42 2.52 -6.98
CA TYR A 454 20.34 1.82 -5.69
C TYR A 454 21.45 0.75 -5.50
N GLN A 455 21.96 0.17 -6.58
CA GLN A 455 22.96 -0.91 -6.53
C GLN A 455 24.40 -0.47 -6.78
N SER A 456 24.64 0.73 -7.30
CA SER A 456 25.98 1.22 -7.67
C SER A 456 26.56 2.17 -6.63
N SER A 457 25.97 3.36 -6.50
CA SER A 457 26.41 4.43 -5.60
C SER A 457 25.25 5.40 -5.32
N ASP A 458 25.22 5.97 -4.11
CA ASP A 458 24.27 7.04 -3.74
C ASP A 458 24.47 8.31 -4.58
N GLU A 459 25.67 8.49 -5.16
CA GLU A 459 26.07 9.68 -5.93
C GLU A 459 25.69 9.62 -7.41
N LEU A 460 25.29 8.45 -7.94
CA LEU A 460 24.90 8.32 -9.34
C LEU A 460 23.67 9.20 -9.64
N ALA A 461 23.83 10.20 -10.51
CA ALA A 461 22.70 10.94 -11.05
C ALA A 461 21.92 10.07 -12.04
N ILE A 462 20.60 10.18 -12.02
CA ILE A 462 19.72 9.44 -12.93
C ILE A 462 18.81 10.38 -13.69
N ALA A 463 18.53 10.07 -14.96
CA ALA A 463 17.42 10.65 -15.70
C ALA A 463 16.51 9.51 -16.19
N PRO A 464 15.49 9.12 -15.40
CA PRO A 464 14.60 8.01 -15.73
C PRO A 464 13.72 8.36 -16.93
N THR A 465 13.52 7.45 -17.89
CA THR A 465 12.73 7.75 -19.10
C THR A 465 11.55 6.82 -19.25
N LYS A 466 10.53 7.22 -20.00
CA LYS A 466 9.38 6.36 -20.32
C LYS A 466 9.82 5.05 -20.97
N ASP A 467 9.18 3.94 -20.59
CA ASP A 467 9.42 2.66 -21.21
C ASP A 467 9.04 2.71 -22.71
N TYR A 468 9.84 2.07 -23.56
CA TYR A 468 9.53 1.76 -24.97
C TYR A 468 9.55 2.90 -25.99
N VAL A 469 10.13 4.08 -25.69
CA VAL A 469 10.31 5.15 -26.70
C VAL A 469 11.75 5.21 -27.18
N CYS A 470 11.96 5.21 -28.51
CA CYS A 470 13.29 5.30 -29.13
C CYS A 470 14.03 6.62 -28.93
N MET A 471 13.35 7.63 -28.39
CA MET A 471 13.99 8.81 -27.86
C MET A 471 13.60 8.89 -26.38
N PRO A 472 14.56 9.12 -25.48
CA PRO A 472 14.27 9.26 -24.08
C PRO A 472 13.34 10.46 -23.88
N GLU A 473 12.15 10.19 -23.34
CA GLU A 473 11.22 11.22 -22.91
C GLU A 473 11.16 11.24 -21.39
N MET A 474 11.00 12.44 -20.83
CA MET A 474 10.75 12.60 -19.42
C MET A 474 9.50 11.80 -19.03
N THR A 475 9.60 11.04 -17.94
CA THR A 475 8.45 10.35 -17.36
C THR A 475 7.44 11.38 -16.86
N ASP A 476 6.14 11.14 -17.04
CA ASP A 476 5.06 12.02 -16.53
C ASP A 476 4.46 11.49 -15.21
N TYR A 477 5.17 10.55 -14.59
CA TYR A 477 4.76 9.77 -13.43
C TYR A 477 5.94 9.57 -12.49
N LEU A 478 5.78 9.96 -11.22
CA LEU A 478 6.76 9.78 -10.13
C LEU A 478 8.20 10.12 -10.54
N THR A 479 8.44 11.38 -10.89
CA THR A 479 9.78 11.86 -11.31
C THR A 479 9.98 13.31 -10.90
N THR A 480 11.13 13.91 -11.17
CA THR A 480 11.37 15.35 -10.97
C THR A 480 12.11 15.96 -12.16
N LYS A 481 11.74 17.20 -12.54
CA LYS A 481 12.40 17.92 -13.64
C LYS A 481 13.88 18.18 -13.36
N ALA A 482 14.26 18.30 -12.08
CA ALA A 482 15.64 18.50 -11.66
C ALA A 482 16.60 17.43 -12.18
N TRP A 483 16.13 16.18 -12.30
CA TRP A 483 16.94 15.06 -12.80
C TRP A 483 17.32 15.17 -14.28
N TYR A 484 16.60 15.98 -15.05
CA TYR A 484 16.82 16.17 -16.48
C TYR A 484 17.59 17.46 -16.78
N GLN A 485 17.91 18.26 -15.77
CA GLN A 485 18.72 19.46 -15.94
C GLN A 485 20.21 19.08 -16.02
N PRO A 486 20.99 19.70 -16.92
CA PRO A 486 22.44 19.49 -16.97
C PRO A 486 23.10 19.85 -15.63
N ILE A 487 24.17 19.15 -15.29
CA ILE A 487 25.00 19.47 -14.11
C ILE A 487 26.37 19.95 -14.60
N ASP A 488 26.95 20.94 -13.91
CA ASP A 488 28.16 21.67 -14.33
C ASP A 488 29.40 20.78 -14.58
N SER A 489 29.44 19.55 -14.04
CA SER A 489 30.52 18.60 -14.26
C SER A 489 30.02 17.16 -14.30
N VAL A 490 29.94 16.59 -15.50
CA VAL A 490 29.76 15.16 -15.75
C VAL A 490 31.00 14.68 -16.51
N ASN A 491 31.80 13.82 -15.89
CA ASN A 491 32.97 13.22 -16.53
C ASN A 491 32.55 12.10 -17.48
N LEU A 492 31.56 11.30 -17.07
CA LEU A 492 31.09 10.17 -17.85
C LEU A 492 29.57 9.96 -17.71
N SER A 493 28.89 9.95 -18.84
CA SER A 493 27.47 9.60 -18.95
C SER A 493 27.29 8.23 -19.59
N ALA A 494 26.30 7.48 -19.11
CA ALA A 494 25.83 6.25 -19.74
C ALA A 494 24.39 6.39 -20.22
N LEU A 495 24.13 5.97 -21.46
CA LEU A 495 22.80 5.78 -22.01
C LEU A 495 22.47 4.28 -22.07
N TYR A 496 21.38 3.89 -21.40
CA TYR A 496 20.83 2.54 -21.52
C TYR A 496 20.14 2.36 -22.89
N VAL A 497 20.58 1.35 -23.64
CA VAL A 497 20.03 1.00 -24.96
C VAL A 497 19.63 -0.48 -24.98
N ARG A 498 18.42 -0.75 -25.48
CA ARG A 498 17.90 -2.11 -25.65
C ARG A 498 18.03 -2.53 -27.12
N ASN A 499 18.75 -3.63 -27.37
CA ASN A 499 19.15 -4.09 -28.70
C ASN A 499 18.12 -5.02 -29.37
N ASP A 500 17.07 -5.46 -28.66
CA ASP A 500 16.14 -6.49 -29.16
C ASP A 500 15.12 -5.99 -30.19
N GLY A 501 14.95 -4.69 -30.41
CA GLY A 501 13.96 -4.16 -31.37
C GLY A 501 12.49 -4.54 -31.04
N VAL A 502 12.24 -5.21 -29.92
CA VAL A 502 10.90 -5.62 -29.45
C VAL A 502 10.33 -4.51 -28.57
N GLY A 503 10.11 -3.36 -29.20
CA GLY A 503 9.16 -2.33 -28.80
C GLY A 503 8.01 -2.35 -29.80
N GLY A 504 7.03 -3.22 -29.58
CA GLY A 504 5.92 -3.42 -30.50
C GLY A 504 5.12 -2.14 -30.74
N THR A 505 4.97 -1.82 -32.03
CA THR A 505 3.93 -0.99 -32.66
C THR A 505 3.90 0.51 -32.33
N VAL A 506 4.79 1.29 -32.96
CA VAL A 506 4.50 2.26 -34.06
C VAL A 506 5.82 2.54 -34.80
N ASN A 507 6.01 1.93 -35.99
CA ASN A 507 6.91 2.35 -37.07
C ASN A 507 8.25 3.09 -36.75
N GLY A 508 9.13 2.50 -35.96
CA GLY A 508 10.52 2.97 -35.91
C GLY A 508 11.35 2.16 -34.94
N GLY A 509 12.08 1.15 -35.44
CA GLY A 509 13.10 0.47 -34.63
C GLY A 509 14.11 1.50 -34.13
N CYS A 510 14.50 1.41 -32.87
CA CYS A 510 15.53 2.28 -32.31
C CYS A 510 16.88 1.83 -32.87
N THR A 511 17.27 2.36 -34.03
CA THR A 511 18.59 2.09 -34.61
C THR A 511 19.64 2.93 -33.90
N SER A 512 20.85 2.39 -33.73
CA SER A 512 22.01 3.13 -33.19
C SER A 512 22.21 4.48 -33.88
N GLU A 513 21.92 4.51 -35.18
CA GLU A 513 21.97 5.70 -36.05
C GLU A 513 21.14 6.89 -35.52
N LYS A 514 19.99 6.64 -34.86
CA LYS A 514 19.17 7.71 -34.30
C LYS A 514 19.83 8.38 -33.09
N TYR A 515 20.54 7.60 -32.26
CA TYR A 515 21.31 8.13 -31.15
C TYR A 515 22.59 8.80 -31.64
N ASP A 516 23.28 8.20 -32.62
CA ASP A 516 24.49 8.76 -33.23
C ASP A 516 24.23 10.13 -33.86
N ASN A 517 23.06 10.33 -34.47
CA ASN A 517 22.67 11.62 -35.05
C ASN A 517 22.46 12.74 -34.02
N ILE A 518 22.07 12.41 -32.79
CA ILE A 518 21.82 13.41 -31.73
C ILE A 518 23.07 13.60 -30.86
N LEU A 519 23.62 12.48 -30.40
CA LEU A 519 24.70 12.46 -29.41
C LEU A 519 26.08 12.46 -30.05
N GLY A 520 26.20 12.00 -31.29
CA GLY A 520 27.45 11.54 -31.88
C GLY A 520 27.71 10.07 -31.57
N ALA A 521 28.76 9.51 -32.17
CA ALA A 521 29.20 8.15 -31.85
C ALA A 521 29.63 8.07 -30.37
N PRO A 522 29.23 7.01 -29.65
CA PRO A 522 29.68 6.79 -28.28
C PRO A 522 31.19 6.53 -28.23
N GLU A 523 31.82 6.89 -27.12
CA GLU A 523 33.24 6.62 -26.89
C GLU A 523 33.51 5.13 -26.66
N ASP A 524 32.56 4.48 -25.99
CA ASP A 524 32.60 3.04 -25.73
C ASP A 524 31.16 2.48 -25.69
N ILE A 525 31.01 1.22 -26.07
CA ILE A 525 29.75 0.48 -26.02
C ILE A 525 29.97 -0.78 -25.21
N VAL A 526 29.38 -0.81 -24.02
CA VAL A 526 29.50 -1.94 -23.10
C VAL A 526 28.26 -2.82 -23.26
N SER A 527 28.46 -4.07 -23.71
CA SER A 527 27.36 -5.04 -23.77
C SER A 527 27.15 -5.68 -22.40
N VAL A 528 25.98 -5.44 -21.80
CA VAL A 528 25.63 -5.91 -20.45
C VAL A 528 24.74 -7.17 -20.49
N GLY A 529 24.29 -7.55 -21.68
CA GLY A 529 23.53 -8.77 -21.94
C GLY A 529 23.28 -8.95 -23.44
N LYS A 530 22.52 -10.00 -23.80
CA LYS A 530 22.19 -10.27 -25.21
C LYS A 530 21.48 -9.10 -25.90
N ASP A 531 20.65 -8.39 -25.13
CA ASP A 531 19.72 -7.39 -25.66
C ASP A 531 19.89 -6.01 -25.02
N VAL A 532 21.00 -5.77 -24.31
CA VAL A 532 21.23 -4.52 -23.57
C VAL A 532 22.68 -4.07 -23.71
N SER A 533 22.85 -2.80 -24.03
CA SER A 533 24.15 -2.12 -24.07
C SER A 533 24.09 -0.78 -23.32
N LEU A 534 25.23 -0.36 -22.78
CA LEU A 534 25.47 0.99 -22.27
C LEU A 534 26.33 1.74 -23.27
N TYR A 535 25.86 2.90 -23.69
CA TYR A 535 26.58 3.80 -24.59
C TYR A 535 27.21 4.89 -23.75
N LEU A 536 28.54 4.99 -23.76
CA LEU A 536 29.30 5.87 -22.89
C LEU A 536 29.72 7.16 -23.62
N TYR A 537 29.64 8.28 -22.92
CA TYR A 537 29.92 9.62 -23.44
C TYR A 537 30.64 10.47 -22.39
N SER A 538 31.71 11.19 -22.77
CA SER A 538 32.48 12.10 -21.91
C SER A 538 31.83 13.48 -21.69
N PHE A 539 30.52 13.59 -21.92
CA PHE A 539 29.76 14.83 -21.74
C PHE A 539 28.39 14.52 -21.13
N ASP A 540 27.73 15.54 -20.58
CA ASP A 540 26.38 15.41 -20.05
C ASP A 540 25.36 15.20 -21.19
N ILE A 541 24.92 13.96 -21.36
CA ILE A 541 23.97 13.62 -22.44
C ILE A 541 22.60 14.29 -22.27
N ARG A 542 22.24 14.82 -21.09
CA ARG A 542 20.98 15.55 -20.89
C ARG A 542 20.93 16.83 -21.71
N GLU A 543 22.06 17.49 -21.90
CA GLU A 543 22.15 18.70 -22.72
C GLU A 543 21.69 18.47 -24.15
N LYS A 544 21.88 17.27 -24.70
CA LYS A 544 21.47 16.97 -26.08
C LYS A 544 20.12 16.26 -26.14
N LEU A 545 19.78 15.49 -25.11
CA LEU A 545 18.54 14.71 -25.07
C LEU A 545 17.33 15.53 -24.63
N PHE A 546 17.52 16.49 -23.72
CA PHE A 546 16.44 17.23 -23.08
C PHE A 546 16.50 18.75 -23.29
N SER A 547 17.55 19.30 -23.93
CA SER A 547 17.56 20.73 -24.26
C SER A 547 16.45 21.08 -25.25
N GLY A 548 15.70 22.13 -24.96
CA GLY A 548 14.60 22.62 -25.79
C GLY A 548 13.22 22.01 -25.48
N ARG A 549 13.05 21.29 -24.37
CA ARG A 549 11.75 20.74 -23.92
C ARG A 549 11.26 21.35 -22.60
#